data_AF-A0A317HAA6-F1
#
_entry.id   AF-A0A317HAA6-F1
#
_cell.length_a   1.000
_cell.length_b   1.000
_cell.length_c   1.000
_cell.angle_alpha   90.00
_cell.angle_beta   90.00
_cell.angle_gamma   90.00
#
_symmetry.space_group_name_H-M   'P 1'
#
loop_
_entity.id
_entity.type
_entity.pdbx_description
1 polymer ?
#
loop_
_entity_poly.entity_id
_entity_poly.type
_entity_poly.pdbx_seq_one_letter_code
_entity_poly.pdbx_strand_id
1 'polypeptide(L)'
;RKTVTSELWNYGDPWETYPIDTARTRRVVEIAAEKAGWGRKLPKGHGLGIAVQRSFLTYVASVVEVAVDDKGNVTVPRVDTAIDCGFCVNPERVRSQIEGAAVMGLSIAKYTQITFKNGRVQQSNFHDYKVLRIGEGAMDVRTHIVPATIDVPSSGVGEPGVPPFAPAFCNAVFAATGKRIRNLPLGDQLSA
;
A
#
# COMPACT_ATOMS: atom_id res chain seq x y z
N ARG A 1 23.07 -19.79 -13.68
CA ARG A 1 22.69 -19.47 -12.28
C ARG A 1 21.73 -20.55 -11.82
N LYS A 2 22.07 -21.29 -10.76
CA LYS A 2 21.32 -22.44 -10.26
C LYS A 2 19.90 -22.03 -9.86
N THR A 3 18.96 -22.88 -10.24
CA THR A 3 17.52 -22.83 -10.04
C THR A 3 17.18 -22.48 -8.61
N VAL A 4 16.28 -21.50 -8.43
CA VAL A 4 15.62 -21.23 -7.14
C VAL A 4 14.96 -22.54 -6.71
N THR A 5 15.36 -23.04 -5.54
CA THR A 5 14.94 -24.34 -4.99
C THR A 5 13.43 -24.44 -4.93
N SER A 6 12.90 -25.54 -5.46
CA SER A 6 11.49 -25.90 -5.60
C SER A 6 10.69 -26.01 -4.30
N GLU A 7 11.28 -25.77 -3.12
CA GLU A 7 10.66 -26.16 -1.86
C GLU A 7 9.86 -25.07 -1.14
N LEU A 8 10.03 -23.77 -1.42
CA LEU A 8 9.30 -22.73 -0.66
C LEU A 8 9.08 -21.43 -1.45
N TRP A 9 8.71 -21.51 -2.73
CA TRP A 9 8.52 -20.29 -3.52
C TRP A 9 7.06 -19.80 -3.48
N ASN A 10 6.78 -18.90 -2.53
CA ASN A 10 5.55 -18.12 -2.32
C ASN A 10 4.32 -18.89 -1.79
N TYR A 11 4.29 -19.11 -0.47
CA TYR A 11 3.19 -19.72 0.31
C TYR A 11 2.90 -21.20 0.03
N GLY A 12 3.78 -21.91 -0.68
CA GLY A 12 3.63 -23.34 -0.98
C GLY A 12 2.83 -23.62 -2.25
N ASP A 13 2.42 -22.59 -2.97
CA ASP A 13 1.71 -22.72 -4.24
C ASP A 13 2.66 -23.08 -5.41
N PRO A 14 2.19 -23.87 -6.39
CA PRO A 14 3.02 -24.36 -7.49
C PRO A 14 3.46 -23.24 -8.43
N TRP A 15 4.75 -23.25 -8.80
CA TRP A 15 5.36 -22.27 -9.70
C TRP A 15 4.74 -22.30 -11.11
N GLU A 16 4.40 -23.49 -11.58
CA GLU A 16 3.81 -23.73 -12.90
C GLU A 16 2.46 -23.02 -13.04
N THR A 17 1.71 -22.92 -11.95
CA THR A 17 0.40 -22.25 -11.90
C THR A 17 0.54 -20.75 -11.63
N TYR A 18 1.50 -20.35 -10.79
CA TYR A 18 1.71 -18.97 -10.39
C TYR A 18 3.14 -18.49 -10.65
N PRO A 19 3.58 -18.46 -11.92
CA PRO A 19 4.90 -17.95 -12.25
C PRO A 19 5.00 -16.46 -11.90
N ILE A 20 6.22 -15.98 -11.72
CA ILE A 20 6.46 -14.52 -11.74
C ILE A 20 6.27 -14.03 -13.16
N ASP A 21 5.29 -13.16 -13.33
CA ASP A 21 4.93 -12.55 -14.59
C ASP A 21 5.17 -11.03 -14.49
N THR A 22 6.26 -10.60 -15.13
CA THR A 22 6.64 -9.18 -15.15
C THR A 22 5.66 -8.30 -15.94
N ALA A 23 4.91 -8.87 -16.88
CA ALA A 23 3.87 -8.14 -17.61
C ALA A 23 2.68 -7.83 -16.68
N ARG A 24 2.29 -8.77 -15.81
CA ARG A 24 1.26 -8.51 -14.78
C ARG A 24 1.73 -7.47 -13.75
N THR A 25 2.98 -7.54 -13.30
CA THR A 25 3.59 -6.49 -12.44
C THR A 25 3.54 -5.12 -13.12
N ARG A 26 3.95 -5.03 -14.38
CA ARG A 26 3.92 -3.79 -15.15
C ARG A 26 2.49 -3.25 -15.29
N ARG A 27 1.54 -4.12 -15.60
CA ARG A 27 0.13 -3.76 -15.82
C ARG A 27 -0.50 -3.09 -14.61
N VAL A 28 -0.28 -3.59 -13.40
CA VAL A 28 -0.81 -2.96 -12.18
C VAL A 28 -0.18 -1.58 -11.92
N VAL A 29 1.12 -1.42 -12.20
CA VAL A 29 1.81 -0.13 -12.08
C VAL A 29 1.22 0.89 -13.06
N GLU A 30 1.05 0.50 -14.32
CA GLU A 30 0.50 1.36 -15.37
C GLU A 30 -0.94 1.79 -15.05
N ILE A 31 -1.80 0.86 -14.63
CA ILE A 31 -3.18 1.17 -14.26
C ILE A 31 -3.23 2.11 -13.05
N ALA A 32 -2.48 1.83 -11.99
CA ALA A 32 -2.47 2.69 -10.81
C ALA A 32 -1.98 4.11 -11.15
N ALA A 33 -0.90 4.21 -11.94
CA ALA A 33 -0.35 5.49 -12.40
C ALA A 33 -1.32 6.26 -13.30
N GLU A 34 -1.93 5.62 -14.30
CA GLU A 34 -2.92 6.22 -15.19
C GLU A 34 -4.10 6.77 -14.38
N LYS A 35 -4.71 5.93 -13.52
CA LYS A 35 -5.90 6.30 -12.77
C LYS A 35 -5.64 7.43 -11.78
N ALA A 36 -4.47 7.44 -11.14
CA ALA A 36 -4.06 8.53 -10.26
C ALA A 36 -3.75 9.86 -10.99
N GLY A 37 -3.63 9.83 -12.32
CA GLY A 37 -3.18 10.96 -13.13
C GLY A 37 -1.70 11.26 -12.89
N TRP A 38 -0.85 10.24 -12.86
CA TRP A 38 0.59 10.37 -12.64
C TRP A 38 1.21 11.40 -13.58
N GLY A 39 2.08 12.26 -13.04
CA GLY A 39 2.70 13.36 -13.78
C GLY A 39 1.86 14.64 -13.90
N ARG A 40 0.62 14.66 -13.36
CA ARG A 40 -0.16 15.89 -13.28
C ARG A 40 0.50 16.93 -12.38
N LYS A 41 0.20 18.21 -12.64
CA LYS A 41 0.62 19.30 -11.76
C LYS A 41 -0.10 19.20 -10.40
N LEU A 42 0.67 19.30 -9.33
CA LEU A 42 0.16 19.27 -7.96
C LEU A 42 0.32 20.65 -7.29
N PRO A 43 -0.51 20.99 -6.29
CA PRO A 43 -0.28 22.14 -5.44
C PRO A 43 1.06 22.06 -4.69
N LYS A 44 1.54 23.20 -4.19
CA LYS A 44 2.71 23.22 -3.30
C LYS A 44 2.42 22.36 -2.06
N GLY A 45 3.41 21.58 -1.61
CA GLY A 45 3.28 20.68 -0.47
C GLY A 45 2.54 19.38 -0.76
N HIS A 46 2.14 19.13 -2.02
CA HIS A 46 1.57 17.85 -2.43
C HIS A 46 2.59 16.98 -3.15
N GLY A 47 2.43 15.66 -3.03
CA GLY A 47 3.28 14.69 -3.69
C GLY A 47 2.52 13.43 -4.05
N LEU A 48 2.91 12.81 -5.16
CA LEU A 48 2.48 11.46 -5.54
C LEU A 48 3.63 10.49 -5.31
N GLY A 49 3.32 9.35 -4.73
CA GLY A 49 4.26 8.26 -4.56
C GLY A 49 3.64 6.95 -5.01
N ILE A 50 4.44 6.11 -5.63
CA ILE A 50 4.02 4.81 -6.17
C ILE A 50 4.89 3.71 -5.59
N ALA A 51 4.30 2.53 -5.39
CA ALA A 51 5.00 1.29 -5.12
C ALA A 51 4.20 0.09 -5.65
N VAL A 52 4.90 -1.00 -5.90
CA VAL A 52 4.34 -2.27 -6.38
C VAL A 52 4.94 -3.40 -5.58
N GLN A 53 4.14 -4.41 -5.30
CA GLN A 53 4.59 -5.64 -4.67
C GLN A 53 3.83 -6.84 -5.25
N ARG A 54 4.50 -7.99 -5.35
CA ARG A 54 3.82 -9.28 -5.48
C ARG A 54 3.68 -9.88 -4.08
N SER A 55 2.45 -10.12 -3.64
CA SER A 55 2.13 -10.59 -2.30
C SER A 55 0.97 -11.58 -2.38
N PHE A 56 1.07 -12.73 -1.72
CA PHE A 56 0.07 -13.81 -1.82
C PHE A 56 -0.29 -14.19 -3.26
N LEU A 57 0.73 -14.23 -4.13
CA LEU A 57 0.67 -14.51 -5.58
C LEU A 57 0.00 -13.40 -6.42
N THR A 58 -0.65 -12.44 -5.77
CA THR A 58 -1.30 -11.27 -6.36
C THR A 58 -0.30 -10.17 -6.68
N TYR A 59 -0.49 -9.53 -7.83
CA TYR A 59 0.26 -8.33 -8.20
C TYR A 59 -0.56 -7.11 -7.81
N VAL A 60 0.06 -6.13 -7.17
CA VAL A 60 -0.65 -4.97 -6.65
C VAL A 60 0.26 -3.76 -6.60
N ALA A 61 -0.26 -2.63 -7.04
CA ALA A 61 0.42 -1.35 -7.01
C ALA A 61 -0.50 -0.27 -6.45
N SER A 62 0.06 0.60 -5.62
CA SER A 62 -0.65 1.74 -5.02
C SER A 62 0.04 3.03 -5.38
N VAL A 63 -0.75 4.03 -5.79
CA VAL A 63 -0.37 5.43 -5.84
C VAL A 63 -1.05 6.13 -4.68
N VAL A 64 -0.27 6.83 -3.87
CA VAL A 64 -0.75 7.63 -2.74
C VAL A 64 -0.46 9.10 -3.04
N GLU A 65 -1.49 9.95 -2.97
CA GLU A 65 -1.32 11.39 -2.88
C GLU A 65 -1.21 11.79 -1.40
N VAL A 66 -0.24 12.63 -1.09
CA VAL A 66 -0.16 13.29 0.22
C VAL A 66 -0.19 14.79 0.05
N ALA A 67 -0.69 15.49 1.07
CA ALA A 67 -0.53 16.91 1.25
C ALA A 67 0.14 17.16 2.61
N VAL A 68 1.16 18.01 2.62
CA VAL A 68 1.91 18.39 3.82
C VAL A 68 1.80 19.90 4.00
N ASP A 69 1.29 20.33 5.16
CA ASP A 69 1.19 21.76 5.49
C ASP A 69 2.52 22.31 6.06
N ASP A 70 2.58 23.62 6.26
CA ASP A 70 3.77 24.31 6.80
C ASP A 70 4.12 23.90 8.24
N LYS A 71 3.21 23.22 8.94
CA LYS A 71 3.43 22.68 10.29
C LYS A 71 3.90 21.22 10.26
N GLY A 72 3.99 20.60 9.09
CA GLY A 72 4.38 19.20 8.92
C GLY A 72 3.22 18.20 9.03
N ASN A 73 1.96 18.65 9.10
CA ASN A 73 0.81 17.75 9.15
C ASN A 73 0.59 17.09 7.79
N VAL A 74 0.47 15.76 7.78
CA VAL A 74 0.24 14.99 6.56
C VAL A 74 -1.20 14.50 6.46
N THR A 75 -1.86 14.82 5.35
CA THR A 75 -3.15 14.23 4.94
C THR A 75 -2.98 13.37 3.69
N VAL A 76 -3.94 12.48 3.44
CA VAL A 76 -3.98 11.61 2.26
C VAL A 76 -5.26 11.89 1.48
N PRO A 77 -5.22 12.84 0.52
CA PRO A 77 -6.41 13.20 -0.25
C PRO A 77 -6.94 12.04 -1.10
N ARG A 78 -6.05 11.20 -1.63
CA ARG A 78 -6.42 10.16 -2.59
C ARG A 78 -5.46 8.98 -2.59
N VAL A 79 -6.01 7.79 -2.78
CA VAL A 79 -5.28 6.52 -2.99
C VAL A 79 -5.87 5.81 -4.20
N ASP A 80 -5.04 5.41 -5.15
CA ASP A 80 -5.42 4.55 -6.27
C ASP A 80 -4.62 3.26 -6.20
N THR A 81 -5.32 2.13 -6.02
CA THR A 81 -4.68 0.81 -5.94
C THR A 81 -5.19 -0.08 -7.07
N ALA A 82 -4.28 -0.56 -7.90
CA ALA A 82 -4.56 -1.58 -8.90
C ALA A 82 -4.18 -2.95 -8.37
N ILE A 83 -5.06 -3.94 -8.56
CA ILE A 83 -4.87 -5.31 -8.10
C ILE A 83 -5.15 -6.30 -9.24
N ASP A 84 -4.20 -7.19 -9.49
CA ASP A 84 -4.33 -8.34 -10.37
C ASP A 84 -4.23 -9.62 -9.55
N CYS A 85 -5.41 -10.13 -9.16
CA CYS A 85 -5.59 -11.34 -8.38
C CYS A 85 -6.02 -12.56 -9.23
N GLY A 86 -5.80 -12.51 -10.54
CA GLY A 86 -6.32 -13.51 -11.48
C GLY A 86 -7.85 -13.47 -11.54
N PHE A 87 -8.50 -14.62 -11.71
CA PHE A 87 -9.96 -14.67 -11.71
C PHE A 87 -10.55 -14.09 -10.41
N CYS A 88 -11.29 -12.99 -10.53
CA CYS A 88 -11.89 -12.31 -9.39
C CYS A 88 -13.32 -12.84 -9.13
N VAL A 89 -13.46 -13.73 -8.14
CA VAL A 89 -14.74 -14.36 -7.78
C VAL A 89 -15.78 -13.35 -7.30
N ASN A 90 -15.38 -12.39 -6.45
CA ASN A 90 -16.28 -11.37 -5.90
C ASN A 90 -15.60 -9.99 -5.90
N PRO A 91 -15.87 -9.15 -6.92
CA PRO A 91 -15.27 -7.82 -7.05
C PRO A 91 -15.55 -6.87 -5.88
N GLU A 92 -16.70 -6.97 -5.23
CA GLU A 92 -17.04 -6.14 -4.08
C GLU A 92 -16.11 -6.46 -2.90
N ARG A 93 -15.93 -7.74 -2.59
CA ARG A 93 -15.08 -8.15 -1.46
C ARG A 93 -13.62 -7.80 -1.69
N VAL A 94 -13.15 -7.88 -2.93
CA VAL A 94 -11.81 -7.41 -3.30
C VAL A 94 -11.68 -5.90 -3.09
N ARG A 95 -12.68 -5.11 -3.50
CA ARG A 95 -12.71 -3.66 -3.27
C ARG A 95 -12.65 -3.34 -1.77
N SER A 96 -13.49 -3.98 -0.97
CA SER A 96 -13.50 -3.85 0.49
C SER A 96 -12.15 -4.19 1.14
N GLN A 97 -11.45 -5.23 0.67
CA GLN A 97 -10.10 -5.57 1.18
C GLN A 97 -9.07 -4.51 0.85
N ILE A 98 -9.07 -3.98 -0.38
CA ILE A 98 -8.13 -2.93 -0.78
C ILE A 98 -8.38 -1.61 -0.04
N GLU A 99 -9.64 -1.28 0.22
CA GLU A 99 -10.01 -0.11 1.03
C GLU A 99 -9.56 -0.27 2.49
N GLY A 100 -9.80 -1.44 3.10
CA GLY A 100 -9.30 -1.79 4.42
C GLY A 100 -7.77 -1.77 4.49
N ALA A 101 -7.09 -2.23 3.44
CA ALA A 101 -5.65 -2.21 3.34
C ALA A 101 -5.08 -0.79 3.26
N ALA A 102 -5.77 0.15 2.61
CA ALA A 102 -5.37 1.55 2.62
C ALA A 102 -5.47 2.17 4.02
N VAL A 103 -6.55 1.88 4.76
CA VAL A 103 -6.72 2.32 6.15
C VAL A 103 -5.65 1.72 7.06
N MET A 104 -5.42 0.41 6.96
CA MET A 104 -4.40 -0.29 7.74
C MET A 104 -2.99 0.22 7.39
N GLY A 105 -2.65 0.31 6.11
CA GLY A 105 -1.37 0.79 5.63
C GLY A 105 -1.08 2.22 6.08
N LEU A 106 -2.08 3.12 6.05
CA LEU A 106 -1.94 4.48 6.55
C LEU A 106 -1.80 4.52 8.08
N SER A 107 -2.54 3.68 8.80
CA SER A 107 -2.40 3.54 10.25
C SER A 107 -0.98 3.09 10.63
N ILE A 108 -0.41 2.13 9.91
CA ILE A 108 0.96 1.63 10.11
C ILE A 108 1.99 2.71 9.75
N ALA A 109 1.77 3.43 8.65
CA ALA A 109 2.69 4.46 8.21
C ALA A 109 2.71 5.68 9.15
N LYS A 110 1.57 6.09 9.70
CA LYS A 110 1.48 7.30 10.56
C LYS A 110 1.58 7.01 12.06
N TYR A 111 1.09 5.86 12.53
CA TYR A 111 0.86 5.56 13.95
C TYR A 111 1.24 4.12 14.31
N THR A 112 0.55 3.50 15.28
CA THR A 112 0.75 2.09 15.68
C THR A 112 2.16 1.74 16.17
N GLN A 113 2.88 2.69 16.76
CA GLN A 113 4.14 2.38 17.42
C GLN A 113 3.88 1.56 18.68
N ILE A 114 4.65 0.48 18.85
CA ILE A 114 4.79 -0.23 20.13
C ILE A 114 6.19 0.05 20.68
N THR A 115 6.26 0.55 21.91
CA THR A 115 7.53 0.80 22.61
C THR A 115 7.67 -0.10 23.83
N PHE A 116 8.91 -0.36 24.23
CA PHE A 116 9.26 -1.25 25.34
C PHE A 116 10.07 -0.52 26.40
N LYS A 117 9.78 -0.80 27.68
CA LYS A 117 10.60 -0.40 28.83
C LYS A 117 10.71 -1.57 29.79
N ASN A 118 11.92 -1.90 30.22
CA ASN A 118 12.20 -3.04 31.12
C ASN A 118 11.55 -4.35 30.64
N GLY A 119 11.63 -4.64 29.33
CA GLY A 119 11.07 -5.85 28.73
C GLY A 119 9.54 -5.89 28.62
N ARG A 120 8.84 -4.78 28.88
CA ARG A 120 7.37 -4.70 28.83
C ARG A 120 6.89 -3.65 27.83
N VAL A 121 5.85 -4.01 27.08
CA VAL A 121 5.12 -3.07 26.22
C VAL A 121 4.59 -1.91 27.06
N GLN A 122 4.72 -0.69 26.54
CA GLN A 122 4.23 0.52 27.21
C GLN A 122 2.77 0.84 26.89
N GLN A 123 2.32 0.58 25.66
CA GLN A 123 0.95 0.85 25.23
C GLN A 123 -0.01 -0.25 25.70
N SER A 124 -1.19 0.14 26.17
CA SER A 124 -2.16 -0.74 26.80
C SER A 124 -3.48 -0.87 26.02
N ASN A 125 -3.87 0.14 25.22
CA ASN A 125 -5.13 0.15 24.46
C ASN A 125 -5.14 1.26 23.37
N PHE A 126 -6.23 1.49 22.65
CA PHE A 126 -6.27 2.45 21.53
C PHE A 126 -6.14 3.94 21.88
N HIS A 127 -6.09 4.28 23.17
CA HIS A 127 -5.83 5.66 23.61
C HIS A 127 -4.32 5.97 23.63
N ASP A 128 -3.47 4.95 23.86
CA ASP A 128 -2.01 5.07 23.88
C ASP A 128 -1.31 4.29 22.74
N TYR A 129 -1.98 3.31 22.13
CA TYR A 129 -1.68 2.73 20.81
C TYR A 129 -2.60 3.33 19.75
N LYS A 130 -2.20 4.46 19.17
CA LYS A 130 -3.04 5.16 18.19
C LYS A 130 -3.18 4.34 16.91
N VAL A 131 -4.43 4.04 16.56
CA VAL A 131 -4.85 3.62 15.22
C VAL A 131 -5.52 4.79 14.51
N LEU A 132 -5.54 4.74 13.18
CA LEU A 132 -6.18 5.76 12.36
C LEU A 132 -7.65 5.96 12.76
N ARG A 133 -8.09 7.22 12.88
CA ARG A 133 -9.49 7.58 13.15
C ARG A 133 -10.20 8.04 11.88
N ILE A 134 -11.53 8.05 11.90
CA ILE A 134 -12.37 8.38 10.73
C ILE A 134 -12.02 9.74 10.10
N GLY A 135 -11.71 10.76 10.90
CA GLY A 135 -11.32 12.09 10.42
C GLY A 135 -9.87 12.20 9.93
N GLU A 136 -9.07 11.14 10.08
CA GLU A 136 -7.66 11.08 9.66
C GLU A 136 -7.45 10.13 8.48
N GLY A 137 -8.52 9.46 8.03
CA GLY A 137 -8.54 8.48 6.96
C GLY A 137 -8.09 9.03 5.60
N ALA A 138 -7.74 8.13 4.69
CA ALA A 138 -7.64 8.48 3.28
C ALA A 138 -9.03 8.92 2.79
N MET A 139 -9.11 10.11 2.18
CA MET A 139 -10.41 10.74 1.88
C MET A 139 -11.11 10.10 0.67
N ASP A 140 -10.33 9.60 -0.29
CA ASP A 140 -10.81 8.97 -1.52
C ASP A 140 -9.95 7.75 -1.85
N VAL A 141 -10.48 6.55 -1.65
CA VAL A 141 -9.78 5.29 -1.92
C VAL A 141 -10.43 4.60 -3.13
N ARG A 142 -9.63 4.34 -4.16
CA ARG A 142 -10.10 3.81 -5.44
C ARG A 142 -9.41 2.49 -5.75
N THR A 143 -10.21 1.44 -5.87
CA THR A 143 -9.74 0.10 -6.25
C THR A 143 -9.98 -0.19 -7.72
N HIS A 144 -8.91 -0.57 -8.41
CA HIS A 144 -8.88 -0.90 -9.84
C HIS A 144 -8.55 -2.39 -10.00
N ILE A 145 -9.58 -3.22 -10.16
CA ILE A 145 -9.41 -4.66 -10.33
C ILE A 145 -9.06 -4.94 -11.79
N VAL A 146 -7.94 -5.61 -12.02
CA VAL A 146 -7.52 -6.03 -13.34
C VAL A 146 -8.43 -7.15 -13.84
N PRO A 147 -9.09 -6.99 -15.01
CA PRO A 147 -9.94 -8.04 -15.55
C PRO A 147 -9.13 -9.29 -15.93
N ALA A 148 -9.65 -10.45 -15.53
CA ALA A 148 -9.15 -11.78 -15.87
C ALA A 148 -10.32 -12.74 -16.05
N THR A 149 -10.13 -13.72 -16.93
CA THR A 149 -11.06 -14.80 -17.21
C THR A 149 -10.85 -15.97 -16.23
N ILE A 150 -11.79 -16.92 -16.20
CA ILE A 150 -11.80 -18.04 -15.23
C ILE A 150 -10.60 -19.00 -15.36
N ASP A 151 -9.96 -19.04 -16.52
CA ASP A 151 -8.75 -19.81 -16.80
C ASP A 151 -7.49 -19.21 -16.17
N VAL A 152 -7.54 -17.96 -15.70
CA VAL A 152 -6.43 -17.34 -14.94
C VAL A 152 -6.60 -17.69 -13.47
N PRO A 153 -5.69 -18.44 -12.84
CA PRO A 153 -5.82 -18.87 -11.45
C PRO A 153 -6.00 -17.69 -10.48
N SER A 154 -6.99 -17.80 -9.59
CA SER A 154 -7.25 -16.81 -8.54
C SER A 154 -6.14 -16.83 -7.49
N SER A 155 -5.80 -15.67 -6.94
CA SER A 155 -4.80 -15.53 -5.87
C SER A 155 -5.36 -14.78 -4.65
N GLY A 156 -4.56 -14.70 -3.58
CA GLY A 156 -4.99 -14.11 -2.31
C GLY A 156 -5.30 -12.61 -2.43
N VAL A 157 -6.30 -12.12 -1.69
CA VAL A 157 -6.73 -10.70 -1.73
C VAL A 157 -6.78 -10.02 -0.37
N GLY A 158 -6.54 -10.76 0.72
CA GLY A 158 -6.66 -10.23 2.09
C GLY A 158 -5.56 -9.22 2.46
N GLU A 159 -4.31 -9.63 2.33
CA GLU A 159 -3.14 -8.83 2.69
C GLU A 159 -2.49 -7.99 1.56
N PRO A 160 -2.59 -8.34 0.24
CA PRO A 160 -1.78 -7.69 -0.80
C PRO A 160 -1.88 -6.17 -0.90
N GLY A 161 -3.00 -5.56 -0.53
CA GLY A 161 -3.11 -4.10 -0.54
C GLY A 161 -2.18 -3.38 0.45
N VAL A 162 -1.72 -4.05 1.51
CA VAL A 162 -0.94 -3.42 2.60
C VAL A 162 0.54 -3.19 2.23
N PRO A 163 1.29 -4.19 1.70
CA PRO A 163 2.71 -4.02 1.39
C PRO A 163 3.10 -2.82 0.52
N PRO A 164 2.41 -2.47 -0.58
CA PRO A 164 2.80 -1.32 -1.40
C PRO A 164 2.42 0.02 -0.75
N PHE A 165 1.53 0.06 0.25
CA PHE A 165 0.98 1.32 0.76
C PHE A 165 2.03 2.20 1.44
N ALA A 166 2.73 1.68 2.46
CA ALA A 166 3.68 2.49 3.23
C ALA A 166 4.86 3.01 2.39
N PRO A 167 5.47 2.22 1.48
CA PRO A 167 6.47 2.74 0.54
C PRO A 167 5.91 3.82 -0.41
N ALA A 168 4.70 3.65 -0.95
CA ALA A 168 4.06 4.65 -1.80
C ALA A 168 3.81 5.96 -1.01
N PHE A 169 3.29 5.87 0.22
CA PHE A 169 3.12 7.01 1.11
C PHE A 169 4.45 7.73 1.40
N CYS A 170 5.51 7.01 1.78
CA CYS A 170 6.81 7.62 2.03
C CYS A 170 7.44 8.26 0.78
N ASN A 171 7.24 7.66 -0.40
CA ASN A 171 7.66 8.26 -1.66
C ASN A 171 6.88 9.55 -1.95
N ALA A 172 5.59 9.59 -1.64
CA ALA A 172 4.75 10.77 -1.79
C ALA A 172 5.18 11.90 -0.85
N VAL A 173 5.48 11.58 0.42
CA VAL A 173 6.03 12.53 1.40
C VAL A 173 7.35 13.11 0.92
N PHE A 174 8.24 12.27 0.38
CA PHE A 174 9.50 12.73 -0.20
C PHE A 174 9.27 13.65 -1.40
N ALA A 175 8.33 13.32 -2.29
CA ALA A 175 8.00 14.17 -3.43
C ALA A 175 7.41 15.53 -3.00
N ALA A 176 6.61 15.55 -1.93
CA ALA A 176 5.99 16.76 -1.39
C ALA A 176 6.98 17.70 -0.67
N THR A 177 7.97 17.13 0.02
CA THR A 177 8.79 17.86 1.01
C THR A 177 10.29 17.84 0.76
N GLY A 178 10.78 16.92 -0.07
CA GLY A 178 12.21 16.59 -0.20
C GLY A 178 12.80 15.78 0.96
N LYS A 179 12.04 15.54 2.05
CA LYS A 179 12.51 14.80 3.22
C LYS A 179 12.22 13.31 3.08
N ARG A 180 13.26 12.48 3.20
CA ARG A 180 13.14 11.02 3.06
C ARG A 180 12.92 10.36 4.41
N ILE A 181 11.74 9.78 4.60
CA ILE A 181 11.38 9.00 5.79
C ILE A 181 11.98 7.59 5.67
N ARG A 182 12.70 7.16 6.71
CA ARG A 182 13.34 5.83 6.76
C ARG A 182 12.95 4.99 7.97
N ASN A 183 12.31 5.61 8.96
CA ASN A 183 11.78 4.94 10.13
C ASN A 183 10.28 5.15 10.16
N LEU A 184 9.54 4.08 10.41
CA LEU A 184 8.10 4.12 10.63
C LEU A 184 7.79 3.78 12.09
N PRO A 185 6.70 4.34 12.66
CA PRO A 185 5.79 5.28 12.00
C PRO A 185 6.38 6.68 11.77
N LEU A 186 5.69 7.48 10.94
CA LEU A 186 6.07 8.86 10.64
C LEU A 186 6.23 9.68 11.92
N GLY A 187 5.26 9.61 12.84
CA GLY A 187 5.28 10.38 14.09
C GLY A 187 5.50 11.87 13.81
N ASP A 188 6.41 12.48 14.56
CA ASP A 188 6.75 13.91 14.48
C ASP A 188 7.92 14.19 13.53
N GLN A 189 8.29 13.24 12.66
CA GLN A 189 9.46 13.38 11.79
C GLN A 189 9.32 14.51 10.75
N LEU A 190 8.16 15.11 10.57
CA LEU A 190 7.96 16.27 9.67
C LEU A 190 7.68 17.58 10.41
N SER A 191 7.56 17.56 11.74
CA SER A 191 7.35 18.75 12.54
C SER A 191 8.55 19.69 12.42
N ALA A 192 8.27 20.99 12.41
CA ALA A 192 9.27 22.07 12.40
C ALA A 192 9.97 22.23 13.76
#